data_AF-A0A9X6RMV9-F1
#
_entry.id   AF-A0A9X6RMV9-F1
#
_cell.length_a   1.000
_cell.length_b   1.000
_cell.length_c   1.000
_cell.angle_alpha   90.00
_cell.angle_beta   90.00
_cell.angle_gamma   90.00
#
_symmetry.space_group_name_H-M   'P 1'
#
loop_
_entity.id
_entity.type
_entity.pdbx_description
1 polymer ?
#
loop_
_entity_poly.entity_id
_entity_poly.type
_entity_poly.pdbx_seq_one_letter_code
_entity_poly.pdbx_strand_id
1 'polypeptide(L)'
;MPSPKALTPTKPRAVHLLRHQGETWKEISSIFGKQKSWACRIFQKYEAEGFPLNERRCPGPLRKISSNLTPIVKQLVMTKKFRSYTHKDVANCLRETGFADDLIAAYILPYIEENKSAIFQQDGASIHTSKLNRKFLDRFGISPPFWPPKSPDLSVIENVWGSIKFELAKNTSIKTVQDIARAVSELWNKLVTRKFCEALWESIPDRIAAVIANKGARMKY
;
A
#
# COMPACT_ATOMS: atom_id res chain seq x y z
N MET A 1 37.03 4.45 -4.75
CA MET A 1 35.93 4.41 -3.78
C MET A 1 35.10 3.15 -4.03
N PRO A 2 35.06 2.16 -3.12
CA PRO A 2 34.32 0.93 -3.36
C PRO A 2 32.80 1.17 -3.33
N SER A 3 32.11 0.59 -4.31
CA SER A 3 30.65 0.65 -4.50
C SER A 3 29.87 0.22 -3.24
N PRO A 4 28.77 0.90 -2.86
CA PRO A 4 27.90 0.45 -1.77
C PRO A 4 27.23 -0.86 -2.20
N LYS A 5 27.68 -1.98 -1.64
CA LYS A 5 27.10 -3.31 -1.85
C LYS A 5 25.63 -3.27 -1.42
N ALA A 6 24.71 -3.40 -2.38
CA ALA A 6 23.29 -3.54 -2.13
C ALA A 6 23.01 -4.79 -1.29
N LEU A 7 22.35 -4.64 -0.15
CA LEU A 7 21.94 -5.77 0.70
C LEU A 7 20.71 -6.44 0.09
N THR A 8 20.92 -7.62 -0.48
CA THR A 8 19.89 -8.57 -0.94
C THR A 8 19.10 -9.13 0.24
N PRO A 9 17.80 -9.48 0.11
CA PRO A 9 17.09 -10.21 1.14
C PRO A 9 17.87 -11.47 1.54
N THR A 10 17.92 -11.77 2.82
CA THR A 10 18.59 -12.98 3.30
C THR A 10 17.95 -14.19 2.62
N LYS A 11 18.79 -15.14 2.18
CA LYS A 11 18.34 -16.36 1.47
C LYS A 11 17.16 -17.06 2.19
N PRO A 12 17.12 -17.15 3.53
CA PRO A 12 15.99 -17.76 4.24
C PRO A 12 14.65 -17.04 4.04
N ARG A 13 14.63 -15.71 4.12
CA ARG A 13 13.41 -14.90 3.92
C ARG A 13 12.87 -15.02 2.51
N ALA A 14 13.76 -15.05 1.52
CA ALA A 14 13.36 -15.18 0.12
C ALA A 14 12.77 -16.57 -0.18
N VAL A 15 13.36 -17.64 0.37
CA VAL A 15 12.80 -19.00 0.30
C VAL A 15 11.41 -19.08 0.95
N HIS A 16 11.23 -18.45 2.11
CA HIS A 16 9.96 -18.41 2.83
C HIS A 16 8.83 -17.74 2.05
N LEU A 17 9.08 -16.56 1.50
CA LEU A 17 8.10 -15.82 0.71
C LEU A 17 7.66 -16.58 -0.54
N LEU A 18 8.61 -17.18 -1.28
CA LEU A 18 8.30 -17.95 -2.49
C LEU A 18 7.44 -19.17 -2.16
N ARG A 19 7.74 -19.86 -1.04
CA ARG A 19 6.94 -21.03 -0.64
C ARG A 19 5.50 -20.68 -0.28
N HIS A 20 5.28 -19.56 0.42
CA HIS A 20 3.93 -19.06 0.71
C HIS A 20 3.18 -18.50 -0.51
N GLN A 21 3.91 -18.11 -1.55
CA GLN A 21 3.34 -17.70 -2.85
C GLN A 21 2.91 -18.90 -3.72
N GLY A 22 3.10 -20.14 -3.22
CA GLY A 22 2.69 -21.37 -3.90
C GLY A 22 3.78 -22.02 -4.75
N GLU A 23 4.99 -21.46 -4.80
CA GLU A 23 6.11 -22.02 -5.56
C GLU A 23 6.52 -23.39 -4.99
N THR A 24 6.83 -24.32 -5.90
CA THR A 24 7.30 -25.65 -5.53
C THR A 24 8.77 -25.62 -5.11
N TRP A 25 9.20 -26.62 -4.35
CA TRP A 25 10.60 -26.75 -3.97
C TRP A 25 11.54 -26.84 -5.18
N LYS A 26 11.06 -27.32 -6.33
CA LYS A 26 11.83 -27.41 -7.58
C LYS A 26 12.11 -26.02 -8.15
N GLU A 27 11.10 -25.16 -8.19
CA GLU A 27 11.20 -23.79 -8.69
C GLU A 27 12.10 -22.95 -7.76
N ILE A 28 11.86 -23.03 -6.45
CA ILE A 28 12.68 -22.35 -5.45
C ILE A 28 14.14 -22.81 -5.55
N SER A 29 14.40 -24.11 -5.65
CA SER A 29 15.77 -24.62 -5.75
C SER A 29 16.48 -24.18 -7.03
N SER A 30 15.73 -24.07 -8.14
CA SER A 30 16.23 -23.56 -9.42
C SER A 30 16.65 -22.09 -9.32
N ILE A 31 15.81 -21.24 -8.71
CA ILE A 31 16.07 -19.80 -8.52
C ILE A 31 17.37 -19.54 -7.75
N PHE A 32 17.68 -20.37 -6.75
CA PHE A 32 18.88 -20.21 -5.94
C PHE A 32 20.09 -21.03 -6.44
N GLY A 33 19.95 -21.80 -7.52
CA GLY A 33 21.00 -22.70 -8.02
C GLY A 33 21.41 -23.74 -6.97
N LYS A 34 20.44 -24.28 -6.23
CA LYS A 34 20.65 -25.23 -5.12
C LYS A 34 19.78 -26.49 -5.29
N GLN A 35 20.04 -27.47 -4.44
CA GLN A 35 19.24 -28.69 -4.31
C GLN A 35 17.90 -28.41 -3.60
N LYS A 36 16.84 -29.17 -3.91
CA LYS A 36 15.52 -29.05 -3.25
C LYS A 36 15.60 -29.21 -1.72
N SER A 37 16.44 -30.14 -1.26
CA SER A 37 16.66 -30.41 0.17
C SER A 37 17.28 -29.23 0.92
N TRP A 38 18.03 -28.36 0.22
CA TRP A 38 18.53 -27.12 0.81
C TRP A 38 17.41 -26.12 1.02
N ALA A 39 16.53 -25.91 0.02
CA ALA A 39 15.41 -24.97 0.12
C ALA A 39 14.43 -25.36 1.24
N CYS A 40 14.06 -26.64 1.33
CA CYS A 40 13.17 -27.14 2.39
C CYS A 40 13.77 -26.94 3.80
N ARG A 41 15.05 -27.28 3.99
CA ARG A 41 15.74 -27.13 5.30
C ARG A 41 15.84 -25.67 5.73
N ILE A 42 16.13 -24.78 4.79
CA ILE A 42 16.23 -23.33 5.05
C ILE A 42 14.85 -22.75 5.40
N PHE A 43 13.78 -23.21 4.74
CA PHE A 43 12.42 -22.82 5.07
C PHE A 43 12.03 -23.22 6.50
N GLN A 44 12.20 -24.51 6.85
CA GLN A 44 11.86 -25.04 8.17
C GLN A 44 12.64 -24.36 9.30
N LYS A 45 13.93 -24.12 9.09
CA LYS A 45 14.77 -23.39 10.05
C LYS A 45 14.27 -21.96 10.26
N TYR A 46 13.87 -21.28 9.18
CA TYR A 46 13.40 -19.90 9.25
C TYR A 46 12.02 -19.77 9.90
N GLU A 47 11.12 -20.75 9.69
CA GLU A 47 9.84 -20.83 10.42
C GLU A 47 10.06 -21.10 11.91
N ALA A 48 10.98 -22.00 12.27
CA ALA A 48 11.30 -22.33 13.66
C ALA A 48 11.90 -21.14 14.44
N GLU A 49 12.57 -20.21 13.75
CA GLU A 49 13.19 -19.02 14.34
C GLU A 49 12.23 -17.82 14.46
N GLY A 50 10.97 -17.93 14.04
CA GLY A 50 9.91 -16.96 14.35
C GLY A 50 10.01 -15.58 13.69
N PHE A 51 10.66 -15.48 12.51
CA PHE A 51 10.77 -14.26 11.69
C PHE A 51 11.32 -13.03 12.45
N PRO A 52 12.64 -12.90 12.64
CA PRO A 52 13.23 -11.75 13.34
C PRO A 52 12.85 -10.43 12.62
N LEU A 53 12.03 -9.62 13.28
CA LEU A 53 11.47 -8.36 12.77
C LEU A 53 12.50 -7.21 12.61
N ASN A 54 13.75 -7.41 13.02
CA ASN A 54 14.73 -6.35 13.28
C ASN A 54 15.85 -6.16 12.24
N GLU A 55 15.63 -6.50 10.97
CA GLU A 55 16.57 -6.12 9.90
C GLU A 55 16.11 -4.84 9.20
N ARG A 56 16.63 -3.74 9.74
CA ARG A 56 16.51 -2.31 9.37
C ARG A 56 16.12 -2.04 7.91
N ARG A 57 14.96 -1.40 7.69
CA ARG A 57 14.62 -0.74 6.41
C ARG A 57 15.39 0.57 6.31
N CYS A 58 16.36 0.64 5.40
CA CYS A 58 16.72 1.89 4.72
C CYS A 58 16.18 1.84 3.29
N PRO A 59 15.80 2.98 2.68
CA PRO A 59 15.28 3.00 1.32
C PRO A 59 16.42 2.71 0.34
N GLY A 60 16.41 1.50 -0.23
CA GLY A 60 17.37 1.04 -1.24
C GLY A 60 16.82 1.13 -2.67
N PRO A 61 17.69 0.98 -3.69
CA PRO A 61 17.34 1.18 -5.10
C PRO A 61 16.30 0.16 -5.60
N LEU A 62 15.58 0.58 -6.65
CA LEU A 62 14.46 -0.09 -7.32
C LEU A 62 14.64 -1.61 -7.42
N ARG A 63 13.67 -2.38 -6.88
CA ARG A 63 13.66 -3.84 -6.90
C ARG A 63 13.51 -4.36 -8.33
N LYS A 64 14.35 -5.31 -8.76
CA LYS A 64 14.00 -6.22 -9.85
C LYS A 64 12.90 -7.16 -9.36
N ILE A 65 11.64 -6.85 -9.69
CA ILE A 65 10.51 -7.77 -9.49
C ILE A 65 10.55 -8.81 -10.62
N SER A 66 10.43 -10.08 -10.22
CA SER A 66 10.33 -11.26 -11.07
C SER A 66 9.36 -11.06 -12.25
N SER A 67 9.67 -11.72 -13.37
CA SER A 67 8.90 -11.71 -14.62
C SER A 67 7.46 -12.24 -14.51
N ASN A 68 7.05 -12.72 -13.33
CA ASN A 68 5.72 -13.27 -13.10
C ASN A 68 4.79 -12.21 -12.48
N LEU A 69 3.87 -11.71 -13.30
CA LEU A 69 2.84 -10.73 -12.95
C LEU A 69 1.98 -11.21 -11.78
N THR A 70 1.75 -10.35 -10.77
CA THR A 70 0.84 -10.65 -9.67
C THR A 70 -0.58 -10.89 -10.21
N PRO A 71 -1.39 -11.73 -9.54
CA PRO A 71 -2.78 -11.99 -9.94
C PRO A 71 -3.62 -10.71 -10.13
N ILE A 72 -3.33 -9.69 -9.32
CA ILE A 72 -3.95 -8.35 -9.40
C ILE A 72 -3.67 -7.68 -10.75
N VAL A 73 -2.44 -7.76 -11.27
CA VAL A 73 -2.06 -7.19 -12.58
C VAL A 73 -2.73 -7.95 -13.72
N LYS A 74 -2.85 -9.27 -13.61
CA LYS A 74 -3.59 -10.08 -14.59
C LYS A 74 -5.09 -9.71 -14.58
N GLN A 75 -5.68 -9.49 -13.41
CA GLN A 75 -7.07 -9.12 -13.26
C GLN A 75 -7.36 -7.71 -13.80
N LEU A 76 -6.47 -6.74 -13.54
CA LEU A 76 -6.56 -5.37 -14.05
C LEU A 76 -6.59 -5.34 -15.58
N VAL A 77 -5.66 -6.03 -16.23
CA VAL A 77 -5.53 -6.03 -17.70
C VAL A 77 -6.70 -6.77 -18.40
N MET A 78 -7.32 -7.73 -17.72
CA MET A 78 -8.46 -8.50 -18.22
C MET A 78 -9.79 -7.73 -18.15
N THR A 79 -9.86 -6.62 -17.42
CA THR A 79 -11.05 -5.76 -17.45
C THR A 79 -11.20 -5.09 -18.83
N LYS A 80 -12.43 -4.80 -19.25
CA LYS A 80 -12.73 -4.25 -20.59
C LYS A 80 -11.94 -2.97 -20.94
N LYS A 81 -11.43 -2.25 -19.94
CA LYS A 81 -10.94 -0.88 -20.04
C LYS A 81 -9.41 -0.75 -20.06
N PHE A 82 -8.68 -1.72 -19.51
CA PHE A 82 -7.23 -1.83 -19.69
C PHE A 82 -6.83 -2.65 -20.93
N ARG A 83 -7.78 -3.05 -21.79
CA ARG A 83 -7.49 -3.79 -23.04
C ARG A 83 -6.51 -3.06 -23.98
N SER A 84 -6.45 -1.72 -23.92
CA SER A 84 -5.49 -0.91 -24.69
C SER A 84 -4.08 -0.94 -24.10
N TYR A 85 -3.93 -1.34 -22.84
CA TYR A 85 -2.66 -1.47 -22.15
C TYR A 85 -2.29 -2.95 -22.06
N THR A 86 -1.10 -3.32 -22.50
CA THR A 86 -0.68 -4.71 -22.39
C THR A 86 -0.43 -5.08 -20.94
N HIS A 87 -0.49 -6.37 -20.64
CA HIS A 87 -0.02 -6.92 -19.37
C HIS A 87 1.41 -6.47 -19.02
N LYS A 88 2.20 -6.14 -20.05
CA LYS A 88 3.58 -5.66 -19.92
C LYS A 88 3.64 -4.18 -19.55
N ASP A 89 2.71 -3.36 -20.03
CA ASP A 89 2.64 -1.91 -19.77
C ASP A 89 2.23 -1.61 -18.33
N VAL A 90 1.16 -2.25 -17.86
CA VAL A 90 0.69 -2.14 -16.47
C VAL A 90 1.79 -2.64 -15.52
N ALA A 91 2.40 -3.77 -15.84
CA ALA A 91 3.46 -4.32 -15.03
C ALA A 91 4.77 -3.53 -15.05
N ASN A 92 5.14 -2.90 -16.17
CA ASN A 92 6.27 -1.98 -16.24
C ASN A 92 6.01 -0.76 -15.37
N CYS A 93 4.78 -0.24 -15.40
CA CYS A 93 4.36 0.87 -14.54
C CYS A 93 4.56 0.53 -13.07
N LEU A 94 4.03 -0.63 -12.62
CA LEU A 94 4.14 -1.11 -11.25
C LEU A 94 5.56 -1.48 -10.81
N ARG A 95 6.36 -2.03 -11.75
CA ARG A 95 7.79 -2.30 -11.56
C ARG A 95 8.59 -1.04 -11.30
N GLU A 96 8.24 0.05 -11.98
CA GLU A 96 8.92 1.33 -11.83
C GLU A 96 8.53 2.01 -10.53
N THR A 97 7.30 1.83 -10.04
CA THR A 97 6.67 2.75 -9.09
C THR A 97 6.57 2.33 -7.62
N GLY A 98 6.47 1.03 -7.33
CA GLY A 98 6.41 0.49 -5.96
C GLY A 98 4.99 0.31 -5.39
N PHE A 99 4.91 -0.08 -4.10
CA PHE A 99 3.69 -0.64 -3.46
C PHE A 99 2.51 0.35 -3.34
N ALA A 100 2.76 1.64 -3.20
CA ALA A 100 1.68 2.64 -3.14
C ALA A 100 0.93 2.72 -4.49
N ASP A 101 1.68 2.64 -5.58
CA ASP A 101 1.15 2.73 -6.94
C ASP A 101 0.47 1.42 -7.37
N ASP A 102 0.87 0.27 -6.81
CA ASP A 102 0.13 -1.00 -6.92
C ASP A 102 -1.30 -0.89 -6.41
N LEU A 103 -1.50 -0.20 -5.28
CA LEU A 103 -2.84 0.01 -4.69
C LEU A 103 -3.66 1.02 -5.48
N ILE A 104 -3.02 2.10 -5.95
CA ILE A 104 -3.68 3.09 -6.81
C ILE A 104 -4.14 2.41 -8.11
N ALA A 105 -3.27 1.63 -8.75
CA ALA A 105 -3.62 0.87 -9.95
C ALA A 105 -4.78 -0.12 -9.72
N ALA A 106 -4.73 -0.85 -8.60
CA ALA A 106 -5.68 -1.91 -8.29
C ALA A 106 -7.08 -1.41 -7.94
N TYR A 107 -7.18 -0.31 -7.18
CA TYR A 107 -8.43 0.11 -6.57
C TYR A 107 -8.88 1.50 -6.99
N ILE A 108 -7.95 2.43 -7.18
CA ILE A 108 -8.26 3.84 -7.42
C ILE A 108 -8.49 4.12 -8.91
N LEU A 109 -7.67 3.57 -9.81
CA LEU A 109 -7.83 3.77 -11.25
C LEU A 109 -9.19 3.29 -11.76
N PRO A 110 -9.66 2.05 -11.44
CA PRO A 110 -10.98 1.60 -11.90
C PRO A 110 -12.10 2.52 -11.40
N TYR A 111 -12.00 2.97 -10.14
CA TYR A 111 -13.00 3.83 -9.53
C TYR A 111 -13.08 5.21 -10.20
N ILE A 112 -11.96 5.90 -10.41
CA ILE A 112 -11.91 7.22 -11.09
C ILE A 112 -12.37 7.08 -12.55
N GLU A 113 -12.06 5.95 -13.18
CA GLU A 113 -12.47 5.69 -14.54
C GLU A 113 -13.99 5.53 -14.70
N GLU A 114 -14.66 4.90 -13.72
CA GLU A 114 -16.11 4.78 -13.64
C GLU A 114 -16.77 6.09 -13.17
N ASN A 115 -16.06 6.87 -12.36
CA ASN A 115 -16.54 8.11 -11.76
C ASN A 115 -15.69 9.28 -12.24
N LYS A 116 -15.94 9.75 -13.46
CA LYS A 116 -15.12 10.81 -14.10
C LYS A 116 -15.10 12.14 -13.37
N SER A 117 -16.07 12.40 -12.49
CA SER A 117 -16.11 13.57 -11.61
C SER A 117 -15.38 13.37 -10.27
N ALA A 118 -14.89 12.16 -9.98
CA ALA A 118 -14.19 11.87 -8.74
C ALA A 118 -12.82 12.56 -8.72
N ILE A 119 -12.47 13.10 -7.56
CA ILE A 119 -11.19 13.75 -7.30
C ILE A 119 -10.38 12.83 -6.39
N PHE A 120 -9.18 12.47 -6.83
CA PHE A 120 -8.25 11.70 -6.00
C PHE A 120 -7.48 12.63 -5.07
N GLN A 121 -7.68 12.50 -3.76
CA GLN A 121 -6.92 13.23 -2.75
C GLN A 121 -5.89 12.29 -2.09
N GLN A 122 -4.68 12.79 -1.88
CA GLN A 122 -3.60 12.15 -1.12
C GLN A 122 -2.85 13.22 -0.33
N ASP A 123 -2.20 12.83 0.78
CA ASP A 123 -1.42 13.76 1.57
C ASP A 123 -0.03 14.06 0.95
N GLY A 124 0.70 14.96 1.59
CA GLY A 124 2.02 15.40 1.16
C GLY A 124 3.19 14.46 1.54
N ALA A 125 2.94 13.21 1.96
CA ALA A 125 4.03 12.31 2.36
C ALA A 125 5.05 12.11 1.22
N SER A 126 6.31 11.84 1.57
CA SER A 126 7.42 11.77 0.61
C SER A 126 7.23 10.70 -0.47
N ILE A 127 6.50 9.63 -0.16
CA ILE A 127 6.16 8.58 -1.12
C ILE A 127 5.13 9.07 -2.16
N HIS A 128 4.12 9.83 -1.73
CA HIS A 128 3.07 10.39 -2.57
C HIS A 128 3.57 11.59 -3.40
N THR A 129 4.55 12.32 -2.88
CA THR A 129 5.19 13.44 -3.56
C THR A 129 6.48 13.04 -4.28
N SER A 130 6.73 11.74 -4.45
CA SER A 130 7.89 11.28 -5.21
C SER A 130 7.74 11.63 -6.71
N LYS A 131 8.85 11.82 -7.42
CA LYS A 131 8.84 12.02 -8.88
C LYS A 131 8.16 10.86 -9.61
N LEU A 132 8.23 9.69 -9.01
CA LEU A 132 7.74 8.44 -9.54
C LEU A 132 6.22 8.34 -9.45
N ASN A 133 5.64 8.58 -8.26
CA ASN A 133 4.19 8.63 -8.08
C ASN A 133 3.55 9.76 -8.92
N ARG A 134 4.20 10.93 -9.02
CA ARG A 134 3.71 11.99 -9.92
C ARG A 134 3.63 11.52 -11.38
N LYS A 135 4.71 10.95 -11.92
CA LYS A 135 4.72 10.41 -13.28
C LYS A 135 3.67 9.31 -13.49
N PHE A 136 3.42 8.49 -12.48
CA PHE A 136 2.37 7.47 -12.51
C PHE A 136 0.99 8.12 -12.63
N LEU A 137 0.65 9.05 -11.74
CA LEU A 137 -0.63 9.76 -11.76
C LEU A 137 -0.83 10.54 -13.07
N ASP A 138 0.21 11.24 -13.54
CA ASP A 138 0.21 11.98 -14.81
C ASP A 138 -0.13 11.06 -16.00
N ARG A 139 0.44 9.84 -16.04
CA ARG A 139 0.17 8.85 -17.10
C ARG A 139 -1.31 8.47 -17.19
N PHE A 140 -2.01 8.47 -16.06
CA PHE A 140 -3.45 8.16 -16.00
C PHE A 140 -4.33 9.42 -15.97
N GLY A 141 -3.74 10.60 -16.20
CA GLY A 141 -4.47 11.88 -16.19
C GLY A 141 -5.03 12.24 -14.82
N ILE A 142 -4.45 11.72 -13.74
CA ILE A 142 -4.88 12.01 -12.37
C ILE A 142 -4.07 13.18 -11.84
N SER A 143 -4.76 14.27 -11.51
CA SER A 143 -4.17 15.44 -10.88
C SER A 143 -4.78 15.63 -9.49
N PRO A 144 -4.11 15.15 -8.41
CA PRO A 144 -4.58 15.40 -7.06
C PRO A 144 -4.67 16.90 -6.75
N PRO A 145 -5.66 17.34 -5.95
CA PRO A 145 -5.72 18.72 -5.51
C PRO A 145 -4.52 19.05 -4.62
N PHE A 146 -4.20 20.34 -4.53
CA PHE A 146 -3.21 20.81 -3.57
C PHE A 146 -3.61 20.41 -2.15
N TRP A 147 -2.66 19.87 -1.39
CA TRP A 147 -2.85 19.54 0.02
C TRP A 147 -1.79 20.23 0.88
N PRO A 148 -2.19 21.03 1.88
CA PRO A 148 -1.23 21.73 2.72
C PRO A 148 -0.40 20.74 3.57
N PRO A 149 0.93 20.96 3.69
CA PRO A 149 1.79 20.11 4.51
C PRO A 149 1.35 20.13 5.98
N LYS A 150 1.45 18.99 6.65
CA LYS A 150 1.12 18.83 8.08
C LYS A 150 -0.32 19.24 8.42
N SER A 151 -1.26 19.00 7.50
CA SER A 151 -2.69 19.24 7.71
C SER A 151 -3.48 17.93 7.77
N PRO A 152 -3.24 17.07 8.79
CA PRO A 152 -4.13 15.93 9.03
C PRO A 152 -5.55 16.43 9.33
N ASP A 153 -5.65 17.64 9.91
CA ASP A 153 -6.87 18.39 10.26
C ASP A 153 -7.93 18.46 9.14
N LEU A 154 -7.48 18.49 7.89
CA LEU A 154 -8.35 18.56 6.72
C LEU A 154 -8.68 17.18 6.13
N SER A 155 -7.96 16.13 6.52
CA SER A 155 -8.00 14.82 5.89
C SER A 155 -9.14 13.98 6.46
N VAL A 156 -10.17 13.71 5.66
CA VAL A 156 -11.34 12.93 6.12
C VAL A 156 -10.98 11.53 6.58
N ILE A 157 -9.92 10.92 6.01
CA ILE A 157 -9.48 9.58 6.38
C ILE A 157 -8.88 9.54 7.80
N GLU A 158 -8.33 10.65 8.30
CA GLU A 158 -7.84 10.73 9.68
C GLU A 158 -9.00 10.65 10.68
N ASN A 159 -10.18 11.18 10.34
CA ASN A 159 -11.38 11.01 11.17
C ASN A 159 -11.88 9.57 11.16
N VAL A 160 -11.89 8.92 10.00
CA VAL A 160 -12.23 7.49 9.89
C VAL A 160 -11.33 6.67 10.83
N TRP A 161 -10.01 6.87 10.72
CA TRP A 161 -9.05 6.21 11.60
C TRP A 161 -9.20 6.61 13.07
N GLY A 162 -9.55 7.86 13.36
CA GLY A 162 -9.87 8.34 14.70
C GLY A 162 -11.01 7.56 15.33
N SER A 163 -12.13 7.41 14.61
CA SER A 163 -13.29 6.63 15.06
C SER A 163 -12.95 5.15 15.26
N ILE A 164 -12.20 4.56 14.33
CA ILE A 164 -11.76 3.15 14.46
C ILE A 164 -10.85 2.98 15.69
N LYS A 165 -9.86 3.86 15.88
CA LYS A 165 -8.95 3.81 17.05
C LYS A 165 -9.72 3.98 18.36
N PHE A 166 -10.71 4.87 18.38
CA PHE A 166 -11.54 5.09 19.57
C PHE A 166 -12.34 3.83 19.95
N GLU A 167 -12.95 3.15 18.97
CA GLU A 167 -13.66 1.89 19.23
C GLU A 167 -12.70 0.74 19.58
N LEU A 168 -11.54 0.65 18.91
CA LEU A 168 -10.51 -0.34 19.24
C LEU A 168 -10.01 -0.19 20.67
N ALA A 169 -9.81 1.04 21.15
CA ALA A 169 -9.31 1.31 22.49
C ALA A 169 -10.25 0.82 23.61
N LYS A 170 -11.55 0.65 23.32
CA LYS A 170 -12.53 0.08 24.25
C LYS A 170 -12.41 -1.44 24.36
N ASN A 171 -11.78 -2.09 23.38
CA ASN A 171 -11.68 -3.55 23.33
C ASN A 171 -10.38 -4.04 23.99
N THR A 172 -10.48 -4.44 25.25
CA THR A 172 -9.36 -4.98 26.05
C THR A 172 -8.95 -6.41 25.68
N SER A 173 -9.69 -7.08 24.79
CA SER A 173 -9.43 -8.47 24.38
C SER A 173 -8.42 -8.62 23.23
N ILE A 174 -8.06 -7.51 22.57
CA ILE A 174 -7.13 -7.49 21.44
C ILE A 174 -5.70 -7.70 21.94
N LYS A 175 -5.05 -8.81 21.51
CA LYS A 175 -3.71 -9.18 21.98
C LYS A 175 -2.67 -9.36 20.88
N THR A 176 -3.12 -9.53 19.62
CA THR A 176 -2.24 -9.83 18.50
C THR A 176 -2.46 -8.88 17.31
N VAL A 177 -1.49 -8.83 16.40
CA VAL A 177 -1.62 -8.08 15.14
C VAL A 177 -2.78 -8.62 14.29
N GLN A 178 -3.02 -9.93 14.33
CA GLN A 178 -4.13 -10.59 13.64
C GLN A 178 -5.48 -10.14 14.22
N ASP A 179 -5.58 -9.98 15.53
CA ASP A 179 -6.79 -9.47 16.18
C ASP A 179 -7.05 -8.01 15.81
N ILE A 180 -5.99 -7.19 15.75
CA ILE A 180 -6.09 -5.80 15.28
C ILE A 180 -6.61 -5.78 13.83
N ALA A 181 -6.03 -6.58 12.93
CA ALA A 181 -6.43 -6.59 11.52
C ALA A 181 -7.91 -7.00 11.35
N ARG A 182 -8.36 -8.02 12.09
CA ARG A 182 -9.75 -8.47 12.09
C ARG A 182 -10.68 -7.39 12.63
N ALA A 183 -10.38 -6.84 13.81
CA ALA A 183 -11.19 -5.82 14.46
C ALA A 183 -11.27 -4.53 13.63
N VAL A 184 -10.17 -4.12 12.99
CA VAL A 184 -10.16 -2.98 12.04
C VAL A 184 -11.10 -3.24 10.87
N SER A 185 -11.05 -4.43 10.26
CA SER A 185 -11.93 -4.77 9.14
C SER A 185 -13.40 -4.78 9.54
N GLU A 186 -13.73 -5.32 10.71
CA GLU A 186 -15.10 -5.35 11.24
C GLU A 186 -15.61 -3.94 11.56
N LEU A 187 -14.79 -3.13 12.23
CA LEU A 187 -15.12 -1.74 12.55
C LEU A 187 -15.24 -0.88 11.30
N TRP A 188 -14.38 -1.09 10.29
CA TRP A 188 -14.49 -0.39 9.01
C TRP A 188 -15.87 -0.63 8.38
N ASN A 189 -16.26 -1.90 8.24
CA ASN A 189 -17.55 -2.27 7.65
C ASN A 189 -18.75 -1.78 8.47
N LYS A 190 -18.60 -1.66 9.79
CA LYS A 190 -19.64 -1.17 10.70
C LYS A 190 -19.76 0.36 10.69
N LEU A 191 -18.64 1.08 10.73
CA LEU A 191 -18.60 2.54 10.95
C LEU A 191 -18.62 3.32 9.63
N VAL A 192 -17.90 2.85 8.61
CA VAL A 192 -17.66 3.58 7.36
C VAL A 192 -18.83 3.36 6.40
N THR A 193 -19.99 3.85 6.80
CA THR A 193 -21.21 3.85 5.99
C THR A 193 -21.23 5.04 5.03
N ARG A 194 -22.10 4.99 4.01
CA ARG A 194 -22.32 6.13 3.10
C ARG A 194 -22.68 7.41 3.86
N LYS A 195 -23.64 7.34 4.79
CA LYS A 195 -24.07 8.47 5.62
C LYS A 195 -22.91 9.06 6.42
N PHE A 196 -22.04 8.20 6.97
CA PHE A 196 -20.84 8.66 7.68
C PHE A 196 -19.86 9.39 6.76
N CYS A 197 -19.63 8.86 5.55
CA CYS A 197 -18.74 9.49 4.57
C CYS A 197 -19.29 10.84 4.08
N GLU A 198 -20.60 10.93 3.82
CA GLU A 198 -21.29 12.15 3.42
C GLU A 198 -21.16 13.23 4.51
N ALA A 199 -21.43 12.90 5.78
CA ALA A 199 -21.27 13.84 6.88
C ALA A 199 -19.83 14.36 7.05
N LEU A 200 -18.82 13.48 6.85
CA LEU A 200 -17.42 13.91 6.86
C LEU A 200 -17.11 14.87 5.71
N TRP A 201 -17.61 14.57 4.51
CA TRP A 201 -17.42 15.41 3.34
C TRP A 201 -18.09 16.78 3.49
N GLU A 202 -19.33 16.81 3.97
CA GLU A 202 -20.09 18.04 4.23
C GLU A 202 -19.42 18.93 5.29
N SER A 203 -18.59 18.36 6.17
CA SER A 203 -17.84 19.13 7.18
C SER A 203 -16.59 19.84 6.64
N ILE A 204 -16.14 19.54 5.41
CA ILE A 204 -14.90 20.11 4.85
C ILE A 204 -14.91 21.64 4.76
N PRO A 205 -15.97 22.32 4.28
CA PRO A 205 -16.01 23.78 4.21
C PRO A 205 -15.81 24.44 5.58
N ASP A 206 -16.48 23.95 6.62
CA ASP A 206 -16.37 24.48 7.98
C ASP A 206 -14.97 24.29 8.56
N ARG A 207 -14.35 23.13 8.29
CA ARG A 207 -12.96 22.86 8.67
C ARG A 207 -11.99 23.82 8.00
N ILE A 208 -12.16 24.06 6.70
CA ILE A 208 -11.34 25.03 5.97
C ILE A 208 -11.50 26.43 6.57
N ALA A 209 -12.74 26.85 6.85
CA ALA A 209 -13.03 28.13 7.49
C ALA A 209 -12.36 28.23 8.87
N ALA A 210 -12.41 27.17 9.67
CA ALA A 210 -11.76 27.11 10.97
C ALA A 210 -10.22 27.15 10.88
N VAL A 211 -9.59 26.49 9.89
CA VAL A 211 -8.14 26.61 9.65
C VAL A 211 -7.77 28.06 9.29
N ILE A 212 -8.56 28.71 8.42
CA ILE A 212 -8.35 30.10 8.02
C ILE A 212 -8.49 31.03 9.24
N ALA A 213 -9.53 30.87 10.04
CA ALA A 213 -9.75 31.64 11.26
C ALA A 213 -8.60 31.46 12.27
N ASN A 214 -8.06 30.25 12.37
CA ASN A 214 -6.90 29.92 13.19
C ASN A 214 -5.55 30.30 12.54
N LYS A 215 -5.55 31.04 11.42
CA LYS A 215 -4.34 31.47 10.69
C LYS A 215 -3.39 30.30 10.35
N GLY A 216 -3.95 29.14 10.02
CA GLY A 216 -3.20 27.92 9.70
C GLY A 216 -2.69 27.13 10.92
N ALA A 217 -3.03 27.53 12.14
CA ALA A 217 -2.71 26.75 13.33
C ALA A 217 -3.59 25.49 13.44
N ARG A 218 -3.12 24.51 14.22
CA ARG A 218 -3.82 23.23 14.45
C ARG A 218 -5.21 23.47 15.03
N MET A 219 -6.21 22.77 14.50
CA MET A 219 -7.55 22.73 15.06
C MET A 219 -7.67 21.68 16.17
N LYS A 220 -8.58 21.88 17.13
CA LYS A 220 -8.97 20.80 18.03
C LYS A 220 -10.00 19.92 17.32
N TYR A 221 -9.76 18.63 17.36
CA TYR A 221 -10.67 17.57 16.92
C TYR A 221 -11.50 17.04 18.09
#